data_AF-A0A2N1NJD3-F1
#
_entry.id   AF-A0A2N1NJD3-F1
#
_cell.length_a   1.000
_cell.length_b   1.000
_cell.length_c   1.000
_cell.angle_alpha   90.00
_cell.angle_beta   90.00
_cell.angle_gamma   90.00
#
_symmetry.space_group_name_H-M   'P 1'
#
loop_
_entity.id
_entity.type
_entity.pdbx_description
1 polymer ?
#
loop_
_entity_poly.entity_id
_entity_poly.type
_entity_poly.pdbx_seq_one_letter_code
_entity_poly.pdbx_strand_id
1 'polypeptide(L)'
;MRFNNSIKPEEFGTKGKGILFNNNFKSWVFNRQFFSQAILSLKFTDEAIDWINKLFDELESYWNKLFLEEIIKENKVQLDFSGWFNNFTNDIIISLLTGEKSYSMAAYFTTLSDEKSQSAMINDSVKLAQALPNDILNNMGFLNQRLDAIIKRPNRSMTDSEIRVNLLEGIITGTHKSANMFLFIVYYIAHNPEVKKQENVRRN
;
A
#
# COMPACT_ATOMS: atom_id res chain seq x y z
N MET A 1 17.71 -15.38 20.67
CA MET A 1 18.23 -14.21 19.92
C MET A 1 17.42 -12.99 20.34
N ARG A 2 18.06 -11.99 20.97
CA ARG A 2 17.40 -10.73 21.36
C ARG A 2 17.58 -9.73 20.21
N PHE A 3 16.48 -9.27 19.62
CA PHE A 3 16.50 -8.15 18.67
C PHE A 3 16.70 -6.86 19.49
N ASN A 4 17.93 -6.34 19.55
CA ASN A 4 18.26 -5.19 20.40
C ASN A 4 17.79 -3.83 19.83
N ASN A 5 17.12 -3.83 18.67
CA ASN A 5 16.52 -2.66 18.00
C ASN A 5 15.01 -2.85 17.75
N SER A 6 14.32 -3.70 18.51
CA SER A 6 12.88 -3.91 18.33
C SER A 6 12.08 -2.69 18.77
N ILE A 7 11.28 -2.15 17.84
CA ILE A 7 10.23 -1.15 18.06
C ILE A 7 9.49 -1.47 19.37
N LYS A 8 9.53 -0.57 20.36
CA LYS A 8 8.82 -0.80 21.62
C LYS A 8 7.33 -0.50 21.43
N PRO A 9 6.42 -1.43 21.72
CA PRO A 9 4.98 -1.20 21.61
C PRO A 9 4.47 -0.03 22.46
N GLU A 10 5.19 0.35 23.52
CA GLU A 10 4.91 1.54 24.31
C GLU A 10 5.10 2.85 23.53
N GLU A 11 6.16 2.95 22.70
CA GLU A 11 6.55 4.19 22.01
C GLU A 11 5.57 4.56 20.88
N PHE A 12 4.89 3.58 20.30
CA PHE A 12 3.89 3.77 19.24
C PHE A 12 2.43 3.66 19.75
N GLY A 13 2.23 3.54 21.07
CA GLY A 13 0.89 3.40 21.66
C GLY A 13 0.15 2.12 21.26
N THR A 14 0.87 1.09 20.78
CA THR A 14 0.32 -0.18 20.28
C THR A 14 0.13 -1.22 21.38
N LYS A 15 0.63 -0.97 22.59
CA LYS A 15 0.51 -1.89 23.74
C LYS A 15 -0.96 -2.28 24.01
N GLY A 16 -1.25 -3.58 23.87
CA GLY A 16 -2.58 -4.15 24.11
C GLY A 16 -3.64 -3.78 23.06
N LYS A 17 -3.22 -3.24 21.90
CA LYS A 17 -4.05 -2.84 20.76
C LYS A 17 -3.45 -3.45 19.49
N GLY A 18 -4.16 -3.37 18.37
CA GLY A 18 -3.65 -3.93 17.12
C GLY A 18 -3.94 -5.42 16.97
N ILE A 19 -3.33 -6.00 15.94
CA ILE A 19 -3.34 -7.43 15.64
C ILE A 19 -1.96 -8.03 15.93
N LEU A 20 -0.87 -7.31 15.63
CA LEU A 20 0.50 -7.85 15.64
C LEU A 20 1.16 -7.78 17.01
N PHE A 21 1.11 -6.62 17.65
CA PHE A 21 1.77 -6.39 18.96
C PHE A 21 0.80 -6.49 20.14
N ASN A 22 -0.40 -7.03 19.89
CA ASN A 22 -1.45 -7.14 20.89
C ASN A 22 -1.25 -8.36 21.79
N ASN A 23 -0.77 -8.12 23.00
CA ASN A 23 -0.62 -9.15 24.03
C ASN A 23 -1.89 -9.37 24.87
N ASN A 24 -2.98 -8.64 24.61
CA ASN A 24 -4.25 -8.80 25.31
C ASN A 24 -5.21 -9.63 24.43
N PHE A 25 -5.44 -10.89 24.82
CA PHE A 25 -6.25 -11.82 24.04
C PHE A 25 -7.67 -11.30 23.73
N LYS A 26 -8.36 -10.70 24.70
CA LYS A 26 -9.72 -10.18 24.51
C LYS A 26 -9.75 -8.99 23.54
N SER A 27 -8.76 -8.10 23.66
CA SER A 27 -8.55 -6.99 22.73
C SER A 27 -8.23 -7.51 21.33
N TRP A 28 -7.35 -8.51 21.23
CA TRP A 28 -6.94 -9.10 19.96
C TRP A 28 -8.11 -9.76 19.23
N VAL A 29 -8.93 -10.57 19.91
CA VAL A 29 -10.12 -11.20 19.30
C VAL A 29 -11.05 -10.14 18.71
N PHE A 30 -11.30 -9.06 19.45
CA PHE A 30 -12.15 -7.97 19.00
C PHE A 30 -11.57 -7.24 17.77
N ASN A 31 -10.30 -6.84 17.83
CA ASN A 31 -9.61 -6.17 16.71
C ASN A 31 -9.57 -7.07 15.46
N ARG A 32 -9.30 -8.36 15.65
CA ARG A 32 -9.23 -9.34 14.56
C ARG A 32 -10.59 -9.56 13.91
N GLN A 33 -11.66 -9.68 14.69
CA GLN A 33 -13.03 -9.83 14.18
C GLN A 33 -13.43 -8.61 13.35
N PHE A 34 -13.24 -7.41 13.90
CA PHE A 34 -13.56 -6.16 13.22
C PHE A 34 -12.79 -6.02 11.90
N PHE A 35 -11.46 -6.20 11.94
CA PHE A 35 -10.63 -6.08 10.76
C PHE A 35 -11.02 -7.10 9.68
N SER A 36 -11.23 -8.36 10.07
CA SER A 36 -11.62 -9.42 9.14
C SER A 36 -12.97 -9.12 8.47
N GLN A 37 -13.95 -8.60 9.21
CA GLN A 37 -15.24 -8.21 8.63
C GLN A 37 -15.10 -7.08 7.60
N ALA A 38 -14.24 -6.09 7.86
CA ALA A 38 -14.02 -4.98 6.94
C ALA A 38 -13.38 -5.46 5.63
N ILE A 39 -12.25 -6.19 5.72
CA ILE A 39 -11.48 -6.58 4.52
C ILE A 39 -12.08 -7.75 3.73
N LEU A 40 -12.93 -8.57 4.36
CA LEU A 40 -13.60 -9.69 3.68
C LEU A 40 -14.96 -9.26 3.08
N SER A 41 -15.32 -7.98 3.17
CA SER A 41 -16.55 -7.49 2.56
C SER A 41 -16.43 -7.43 1.03
N LEU A 42 -17.51 -7.74 0.32
CA LEU A 42 -17.56 -7.64 -1.14
C LEU A 42 -17.25 -6.21 -1.61
N LYS A 43 -17.80 -5.21 -0.91
CA LYS A 43 -17.54 -3.80 -1.16
C LYS A 43 -16.06 -3.45 -1.10
N PHE A 44 -15.32 -3.99 -0.13
CA PHE A 44 -13.88 -3.78 -0.04
C PHE A 44 -13.16 -4.42 -1.23
N THR A 45 -13.59 -5.60 -1.67
CA THR A 45 -13.01 -6.29 -2.84
C THR A 45 -13.22 -5.50 -4.12
N ASP A 46 -14.43 -4.99 -4.36
CA ASP A 46 -14.74 -4.17 -5.53
C ASP A 46 -13.88 -2.89 -5.56
N GLU A 47 -13.80 -2.20 -4.42
CA GLU A 47 -12.98 -0.99 -4.30
C GLU A 47 -11.47 -1.27 -4.45
N ALA A 48 -10.99 -2.43 -3.98
CA ALA A 48 -9.62 -2.88 -4.20
C ALA A 48 -9.32 -3.05 -5.69
N ILE A 49 -10.23 -3.69 -6.43
CA ILE A 49 -10.07 -3.90 -7.87
C ILE A 49 -10.00 -2.55 -8.60
N ASP A 50 -10.91 -1.62 -8.29
CA ASP A 50 -10.95 -0.29 -8.91
C ASP A 50 -9.63 0.49 -8.68
N TRP A 51 -9.16 0.52 -7.43
CA TRP A 51 -7.91 1.19 -7.09
C TRP A 51 -6.70 0.53 -7.75
N ILE A 52 -6.62 -0.80 -7.75
CA ILE A 52 -5.50 -1.54 -8.36
C ILE A 52 -5.43 -1.25 -9.85
N ASN A 53 -6.55 -1.32 -10.57
CA ASN A 53 -6.58 -1.06 -12.01
C ASN A 53 -6.11 0.37 -12.31
N LYS A 54 -6.67 1.36 -11.61
CA LYS A 54 -6.30 2.77 -11.78
C LYS A 54 -4.82 3.04 -11.54
N LEU A 55 -4.26 2.45 -10.48
CA LEU A 55 -2.85 2.62 -10.13
C LEU A 55 -1.92 1.83 -11.06
N PHE A 56 -2.38 0.71 -11.60
CA PHE A 56 -1.63 -0.08 -12.57
C PHE A 56 -1.50 0.67 -13.90
N ASP A 57 -2.58 1.29 -14.40
CA ASP A 57 -2.54 2.12 -15.61
C ASP A 57 -1.55 3.28 -15.46
N GLU A 58 -1.47 3.87 -14.25
CA GLU A 58 -0.51 4.92 -13.93
C GLU A 58 0.94 4.41 -13.90
N LEU A 59 1.18 3.25 -13.26
CA LEU A 59 2.48 2.59 -13.27
C LEU A 59 2.96 2.31 -14.69
N GLU A 60 2.09 1.77 -15.54
CA GLU A 60 2.36 1.51 -16.95
C GLU A 60 2.70 2.81 -17.70
N SER A 61 1.97 3.90 -17.44
CA SER A 61 2.28 5.21 -18.02
C SER A 61 3.69 5.70 -17.67
N TYR A 62 4.12 5.52 -16.41
CA TYR A 62 5.48 5.88 -16.00
C TYR A 62 6.54 5.01 -16.66
N TRP A 63 6.34 3.70 -16.69
CA TRP A 63 7.25 2.78 -17.37
C TRP A 63 7.34 3.08 -18.87
N ASN A 64 6.22 3.41 -19.52
CA ASN A 64 6.21 3.81 -20.92
C ASN A 64 7.05 5.07 -21.14
N LYS A 65 6.95 6.09 -20.27
CA LYS A 65 7.76 7.32 -20.38
C LYS A 65 9.25 7.08 -20.19
N LEU A 66 9.63 6.25 -19.21
CA LEU A 66 11.05 5.98 -18.93
C LEU A 66 11.67 5.06 -19.98
N PHE A 67 10.94 4.03 -20.42
CA PHE A 67 11.56 2.90 -21.12
C PHE A 67 11.22 2.83 -22.60
N LEU A 68 10.19 3.51 -23.11
CA LEU A 68 9.92 3.50 -24.56
C LEU A 68 11.02 4.23 -25.36
N GLU A 69 11.62 5.30 -24.83
CA GLU A 69 12.70 6.02 -25.52
C GLU A 69 14.07 5.32 -25.38
N GLU A 70 14.32 4.68 -24.23
CA GLU A 70 15.61 4.03 -23.94
C GLU A 70 15.73 2.61 -24.53
N ILE A 71 14.63 1.86 -24.67
CA ILE A 71 14.62 0.56 -25.37
C ILE A 71 15.10 0.71 -26.83
N ILE A 72 14.87 1.87 -27.44
CA ILE A 72 15.23 2.18 -28.84
C ILE A 72 16.74 2.49 -28.98
N LYS A 73 17.45 2.86 -27.90
CA LYS A 73 18.83 3.40 -27.95
C LYS A 73 19.96 2.46 -27.45
N GLU A 74 19.80 1.14 -27.58
CA GLU A 74 20.77 0.13 -27.11
C GLU A 74 20.79 -0.08 -25.58
N ASN A 75 19.72 -0.74 -25.12
CA ASN A 75 19.72 -1.84 -24.16
C ASN A 75 20.77 -1.82 -23.02
N LYS A 76 20.42 -1.14 -21.91
CA LYS A 76 20.84 -1.53 -20.55
C LYS A 76 19.98 -0.92 -19.43
N VAL A 77 18.69 -0.73 -19.67
CA VAL A 77 17.84 -0.18 -18.61
C VAL A 77 17.50 -1.26 -17.60
N GLN A 78 18.15 -1.19 -16.43
CA GLN A 78 17.82 -2.05 -15.31
C GLN A 78 16.59 -1.49 -14.60
N LEU A 79 15.43 -2.08 -14.87
CA LEU A 79 14.21 -1.75 -14.16
C LEU A 79 14.29 -2.24 -12.71
N ASP A 80 14.33 -1.32 -11.75
CA ASP A 80 14.23 -1.63 -10.33
C ASP A 80 12.78 -1.98 -9.96
N PHE A 81 12.37 -3.22 -10.22
CA PHE A 81 11.06 -3.73 -9.84
C PHE A 81 10.80 -3.62 -8.33
N SER A 82 11.84 -3.66 -7.49
CA SER A 82 11.67 -3.56 -6.03
C SER A 82 11.21 -2.17 -5.64
N GLY A 83 11.89 -1.13 -6.13
CA GLY A 83 11.47 0.25 -5.94
C GLY A 83 10.06 0.51 -6.45
N TRP A 84 9.75 0.05 -7.67
CA TRP A 84 8.43 0.24 -8.25
C TRP A 84 7.31 -0.47 -7.48
N PHE A 85 7.45 -1.76 -7.18
CA PHE A 85 6.38 -2.49 -6.49
C PHE A 85 6.21 -2.09 -5.02
N ASN A 86 7.26 -1.62 -4.35
CA ASN A 86 7.10 -1.02 -3.02
C ASN A 86 6.23 0.24 -3.07
N ASN A 87 6.51 1.15 -4.01
CA ASN A 87 5.73 2.39 -4.17
C ASN A 87 4.31 2.14 -4.70
N PHE A 88 4.14 1.21 -5.65
CA PHE A 88 2.84 0.78 -6.17
C PHE A 88 1.96 0.19 -5.06
N THR A 89 2.54 -0.71 -4.26
CA THR A 89 1.81 -1.34 -3.16
C THR A 89 1.47 -0.31 -2.07
N ASN A 90 2.37 0.62 -1.75
CA ASN A 90 2.07 1.72 -0.84
C ASN A 90 0.85 2.53 -1.32
N ASP A 91 0.81 2.89 -2.61
CA ASP A 91 -0.31 3.63 -3.18
C ASP A 91 -1.62 2.82 -3.12
N ILE A 92 -1.60 1.51 -3.41
CA ILE A 92 -2.79 0.65 -3.27
C ILE A 92 -3.27 0.62 -1.82
N ILE A 93 -2.37 0.32 -0.88
CA ILE A 93 -2.73 0.08 0.51
C ILE A 93 -3.22 1.36 1.18
N ILE A 94 -2.55 2.50 0.93
CA ILE A 94 -2.99 3.79 1.48
C ILE A 94 -4.33 4.17 0.87
N SER A 95 -4.53 4.05 -0.45
CA SER A 95 -5.82 4.36 -1.08
C SER A 95 -6.96 3.49 -0.60
N LEU A 96 -6.72 2.20 -0.37
CA LEU A 96 -7.74 1.31 0.22
C LEU A 96 -8.08 1.68 1.65
N LEU A 97 -7.06 2.08 2.42
CA LEU A 97 -7.20 2.31 3.83
C LEU A 97 -7.60 3.72 4.20
N THR A 98 -7.43 4.73 3.33
CA THR A 98 -7.80 6.13 3.59
C THR A 98 -8.84 6.65 2.61
N GLY A 99 -8.99 6.02 1.43
CA GLY A 99 -9.73 6.56 0.30
C GLY A 99 -8.96 7.61 -0.51
N GLU A 100 -7.70 7.88 -0.15
CA GLU A 100 -6.88 8.92 -0.76
C GLU A 100 -5.59 8.37 -1.37
N LYS A 101 -5.09 9.04 -2.40
CA LYS A 101 -3.88 8.63 -3.11
C LYS A 101 -2.63 9.15 -2.41
N SER A 102 -1.62 8.30 -2.19
CA SER A 102 -0.33 8.71 -1.60
C SER A 102 0.72 9.20 -2.59
N TYR A 103 0.54 8.99 -3.90
CA TYR A 103 1.43 9.47 -4.96
C TYR A 103 2.91 9.02 -4.82
N SER A 104 3.15 7.90 -4.15
CA SER A 104 4.49 7.36 -3.90
C SER A 104 5.16 6.93 -5.21
N MET A 105 4.41 6.35 -6.15
CA MET A 105 4.93 6.03 -7.48
C MET A 105 5.31 7.28 -8.27
N ALA A 106 4.49 8.32 -8.20
CA ALA A 106 4.77 9.59 -8.87
C ALA A 106 6.06 10.21 -8.33
N ALA A 107 6.20 10.26 -6.99
CA ALA A 107 7.42 10.69 -6.32
C ALA A 107 8.64 9.89 -6.80
N TYR A 108 8.53 8.56 -6.80
CA TYR A 108 9.61 7.68 -7.27
C TYR A 108 9.97 7.93 -8.74
N PHE A 109 8.98 8.04 -9.63
CA PHE A 109 9.19 8.37 -11.05
C PHE A 109 10.07 9.61 -11.23
N THR A 110 9.82 10.67 -10.47
CA THR A 110 10.63 11.89 -10.63
C THR A 110 12.04 11.83 -10.11
N THR A 111 12.33 10.92 -9.19
CA THR A 111 13.72 10.67 -8.80
C THR A 111 14.51 9.99 -9.92
N LEU A 112 13.81 9.40 -10.91
CA LEU A 112 14.40 8.68 -12.03
C LEU A 112 14.40 9.50 -13.34
N SER A 113 13.53 10.52 -13.47
CA SER A 113 13.48 11.37 -14.67
C SER A 113 14.46 12.53 -14.58
N ASP A 114 15.31 12.72 -15.60
CA ASP A 114 16.31 13.80 -15.68
C ASP A 114 15.73 15.21 -15.92
N GLU A 115 14.40 15.37 -16.05
CA GLU A 115 13.79 16.67 -16.35
C GLU A 115 13.55 17.55 -15.11
N LYS A 116 13.82 18.85 -15.29
CA LYS A 116 13.58 20.02 -14.43
C LYS A 116 12.12 20.22 -13.93
N SER A 117 11.35 19.16 -13.68
CA SER A 117 10.06 19.19 -12.96
C SER A 117 10.19 19.29 -11.43
N GLN A 118 11.40 19.61 -10.94
CA GLN A 118 11.74 19.72 -9.52
C GLN A 118 10.90 20.73 -8.73
N SER A 119 10.28 21.75 -9.34
CA SER A 119 9.63 22.83 -8.56
C SER A 119 8.22 22.49 -8.06
N ALA A 120 7.42 21.76 -8.84
CA ALA A 120 6.05 21.40 -8.44
C ALA A 120 6.04 20.20 -7.47
N MET A 121 6.93 19.23 -7.68
CA MET A 121 6.93 17.98 -6.92
C MET A 121 7.73 17.99 -5.63
N ILE A 122 8.75 18.85 -5.48
CA ILE A 122 9.32 19.12 -4.13
C ILE A 122 8.21 19.66 -3.23
N ASN A 123 7.33 20.51 -3.76
CA ASN A 123 6.20 21.02 -3.01
C ASN A 123 5.20 19.91 -2.62
N ASP A 124 4.95 18.95 -3.51
CA ASP A 124 4.01 17.85 -3.25
C ASP A 124 4.61 16.72 -2.39
N SER A 125 5.92 16.49 -2.43
CA SER A 125 6.64 15.57 -1.53
C SER A 125 6.79 16.14 -0.12
N VAL A 126 7.01 17.46 0.00
CA VAL A 126 6.96 18.20 1.27
C VAL A 126 5.54 18.22 1.81
N LYS A 127 4.52 18.42 0.95
CA LYS A 127 3.12 18.24 1.35
C LYS A 127 2.86 16.80 1.77
N LEU A 128 3.33 15.77 1.08
CA LEU A 128 3.14 14.36 1.46
C LEU A 128 3.77 14.06 2.82
N ALA A 129 5.01 14.52 3.07
CA ALA A 129 5.67 14.36 4.36
C ALA A 129 4.99 15.16 5.49
N GLN A 130 4.42 16.33 5.19
CA GLN A 130 3.64 17.16 6.13
C GLN A 130 2.19 16.67 6.31
N ALA A 131 1.65 15.99 5.30
CA ALA A 131 0.32 15.39 5.22
C ALA A 131 0.29 14.05 5.93
N LEU A 132 1.32 13.21 5.83
CA LEU A 132 1.31 11.87 6.44
C LEU A 132 0.90 11.90 7.92
N PRO A 133 1.37 12.83 8.78
CA PRO A 133 0.87 12.91 10.14
C PRO A 133 -0.54 13.50 10.27
N ASN A 134 -0.88 14.55 9.49
CA ASN A 134 -2.12 15.32 9.62
C ASN A 134 -3.31 14.73 8.85
N ASP A 135 -3.08 14.21 7.65
CA ASP A 135 -4.06 13.52 6.81
C ASP A 135 -4.32 12.10 7.32
N ILE A 136 -3.34 11.38 7.89
CA ILE A 136 -3.66 10.18 8.68
C ILE A 136 -4.55 10.57 9.87
N LEU A 137 -4.37 11.76 10.45
CA LEU A 137 -5.20 12.25 11.56
C LEU A 137 -6.62 12.66 11.15
N ASN A 138 -6.77 13.33 10.01
CA ASN A 138 -8.05 13.79 9.49
C ASN A 138 -8.85 12.65 8.81
N ASN A 139 -8.16 11.77 8.07
CA ASN A 139 -8.79 10.63 7.39
C ASN A 139 -9.26 9.55 8.36
N MET A 140 -8.73 9.51 9.59
CA MET A 140 -9.31 8.68 10.65
C MET A 140 -10.78 8.96 10.93
N GLY A 141 -11.21 10.23 10.88
CA GLY A 141 -12.62 10.58 11.08
C GLY A 141 -13.51 10.03 9.96
N PHE A 142 -13.02 10.09 8.72
CA PHE A 142 -13.68 9.52 7.55
C PHE A 142 -13.70 7.99 7.57
N LEU A 143 -12.62 7.35 8.05
CA LEU A 143 -12.54 5.91 8.20
C LEU A 143 -13.42 5.38 9.31
N ASN A 144 -13.50 6.07 10.45
CA ASN A 144 -14.48 5.78 11.48
C ASN A 144 -15.89 5.74 10.87
N GLN A 145 -16.24 6.72 10.04
CA GLN A 145 -17.55 6.78 9.37
C GLN A 145 -17.78 5.63 8.36
N ARG A 146 -16.77 5.26 7.55
CA ARG A 146 -16.86 4.12 6.62
C ARG A 146 -16.93 2.78 7.34
N LEU A 147 -16.17 2.62 8.41
CA LEU A 147 -16.16 1.43 9.24
C LEU A 147 -17.48 1.32 10.04
N ASP A 148 -18.00 2.40 10.59
CA ASP A 148 -19.31 2.45 11.25
C ASP A 148 -20.46 2.05 10.31
N ALA A 149 -20.36 2.40 9.02
CA ALA A 149 -21.33 1.99 8.01
C ALA A 149 -21.27 0.48 7.70
N ILE A 150 -20.10 -0.16 7.80
CA ILE A 150 -19.91 -1.60 7.62
C ILE A 150 -20.35 -2.36 8.89
N ILE A 151 -20.32 -1.71 10.06
CA ILE A 151 -20.31 -2.37 11.37
C ILE A 151 -21.55 -1.96 12.18
N LYS A 152 -22.74 -2.37 11.73
CA LYS A 152 -23.89 -2.43 12.63
C LYS A 152 -23.76 -3.65 13.56
N ARG A 153 -23.04 -3.40 14.68
CA ARG A 153 -22.85 -4.16 15.95
C ARG A 153 -21.65 -5.11 16.05
N PRO A 154 -20.72 -4.77 16.96
CA PRO A 154 -20.58 -5.46 18.26
C PRO A 154 -20.86 -4.49 19.43
N ASN A 155 -20.98 -4.98 20.66
CA ASN A 155 -21.37 -4.23 21.88
C ASN A 155 -20.50 -3.00 22.26
N ARG A 156 -19.47 -2.66 21.47
CA ARG A 156 -18.76 -1.38 21.50
C ARG A 156 -18.10 -1.13 20.14
N SER A 157 -18.02 0.12 19.71
CA SER A 157 -17.18 0.52 18.59
C SER A 157 -15.70 0.40 18.95
N MET A 158 -14.82 0.29 17.94
CA MET A 158 -13.39 0.46 18.15
C MET A 158 -13.10 1.91 18.55
N THR A 159 -12.17 2.11 19.48
CA THR A 159 -11.69 3.47 19.80
C THR A 159 -10.80 3.99 18.68
N ASP A 160 -10.71 5.31 18.52
CA ASP A 160 -9.81 5.94 17.54
C ASP A 160 -8.36 5.44 17.66
N SER A 161 -7.92 5.15 18.87
CA SER A 161 -6.58 4.62 19.11
C SER A 161 -6.41 3.17 18.64
N GLU A 162 -7.44 2.34 18.74
CA GLU A 162 -7.42 0.97 18.19
C GLU A 162 -7.46 1.04 16.65
N ILE A 163 -8.21 1.98 16.08
CA ILE A 163 -8.33 2.18 14.63
C ILE A 163 -7.00 2.63 14.05
N ARG A 164 -6.32 3.61 14.69
CA ARG A 164 -4.96 4.03 14.31
C ARG A 164 -3.98 2.88 14.25
N VAL A 165 -3.96 2.06 15.29
CA VAL A 165 -2.98 0.99 15.41
C VAL A 165 -3.25 -0.07 14.36
N ASN A 166 -4.51 -0.46 14.13
CA ASN A 166 -4.85 -1.40 13.07
C ASN A 166 -4.52 -0.85 11.68
N LEU A 167 -4.76 0.44 11.44
CA LEU A 167 -4.42 1.13 10.19
C LEU A 167 -2.90 1.14 9.95
N LEU A 168 -2.13 1.56 10.96
CA LEU A 168 -0.67 1.60 10.91
C LEU A 168 -0.08 0.20 10.66
N GLU A 169 -0.54 -0.81 11.38
CA GLU A 169 -0.10 -2.20 11.18
C GLU A 169 -0.48 -2.73 9.80
N GLY A 170 -1.66 -2.35 9.30
CA GLY A 170 -2.15 -2.67 7.96
C GLY A 170 -1.27 -2.11 6.85
N ILE A 171 -0.88 -0.82 6.96
CA ILE A 171 0.03 -0.17 6.01
C ILE A 171 1.39 -0.86 6.00
N ILE A 172 2.05 -0.97 7.15
CA ILE A 172 3.41 -1.52 7.26
C ILE A 172 3.46 -2.97 6.74
N THR A 173 2.49 -3.79 7.15
CA THR A 173 2.52 -5.23 6.82
C THR A 173 2.01 -5.51 5.42
N GLY A 174 0.99 -4.78 4.98
CA GLY A 174 0.39 -4.92 3.66
C GLY A 174 1.39 -4.60 2.56
N THR A 175 2.10 -3.47 2.69
CA THR A 175 3.08 -3.05 1.69
C THR A 175 4.18 -4.09 1.49
N HIS A 176 4.90 -4.46 2.55
CA HIS A 176 6.06 -5.34 2.40
C HIS A 176 5.69 -6.73 1.84
N LYS A 177 4.55 -7.29 2.24
CA LYS A 177 4.14 -8.62 1.77
C LYS A 177 3.69 -8.61 0.33
N SER A 178 2.86 -7.64 -0.06
CA SER A 178 2.33 -7.58 -1.42
C SER A 178 3.39 -7.17 -2.43
N ALA A 179 4.31 -6.25 -2.09
CA ALA A 179 5.45 -5.92 -2.96
C ALA A 179 6.33 -7.16 -3.22
N ASN A 180 6.62 -7.95 -2.19
CA ASN A 180 7.35 -9.21 -2.34
C ASN A 180 6.59 -10.24 -3.18
N MET A 181 5.26 -10.28 -3.09
CA MET A 181 4.44 -11.14 -3.94
C MET A 181 4.55 -10.74 -5.42
N PHE A 182 4.42 -9.46 -5.75
CA PHE A 182 4.61 -8.97 -7.11
C PHE A 182 6.02 -9.27 -7.64
N LEU A 183 7.05 -9.07 -6.81
CA LEU A 183 8.43 -9.43 -7.15
C LEU A 183 8.58 -10.92 -7.44
N PHE A 184 7.98 -11.79 -6.62
CA PHE A 184 8.01 -13.22 -6.84
C PHE A 184 7.29 -13.61 -8.15
N ILE A 185 6.14 -13.00 -8.44
CA ILE A 185 5.39 -13.23 -9.69
C ILE A 185 6.24 -12.84 -10.91
N VAL A 186 6.83 -11.63 -10.91
CA VAL A 186 7.69 -11.17 -12.01
C VAL A 186 8.91 -12.08 -12.15
N TYR A 187 9.56 -12.45 -11.04
CA TYR A 187 10.67 -13.39 -11.04
C TYR A 187 10.27 -14.73 -11.65
N TYR A 188 9.14 -15.30 -11.23
CA TYR A 188 8.64 -16.58 -11.72
C TYR A 188 8.35 -16.51 -13.23
N ILE A 189 7.63 -15.49 -13.70
CA ILE A 189 7.32 -15.31 -15.13
C ILE A 189 8.59 -15.12 -15.96
N ALA A 190 9.59 -14.39 -15.45
CA ALA A 190 10.85 -14.16 -16.16
C ALA A 190 11.67 -15.45 -16.37
N HIS A 191 11.59 -16.39 -15.43
CA HIS A 191 12.37 -17.64 -15.46
C HIS A 191 11.59 -18.85 -16.04
N ASN A 192 10.33 -18.67 -16.43
CA ASN A 192 9.46 -19.72 -16.99
C ASN A 192 8.82 -19.26 -18.32
N PRO A 193 9.57 -19.25 -19.44
CA PRO A 193 9.14 -18.63 -20.72
C PRO A 193 7.91 -19.26 -21.37
N GLU A 194 7.62 -20.53 -21.08
CA GLU A 194 6.42 -21.26 -21.51
C GLU A 194 5.12 -20.65 -20.98
N VAL A 195 5.14 -20.08 -19.78
CA VAL A 195 3.97 -19.40 -19.17
C VAL A 195 3.57 -18.17 -20.00
N LYS A 196 4.56 -17.41 -20.49
CA LYS A 196 4.33 -16.21 -21.33
C LYS A 196 3.62 -16.55 -22.64
N LYS A 197 3.96 -17.69 -23.25
CA LYS A 197 3.37 -18.11 -24.54
C LYS A 197 1.89 -18.48 -24.38
N GLN A 198 1.53 -19.09 -23.25
CA GLN A 198 0.15 -19.51 -22.99
C GLN A 198 -0.78 -18.31 -22.69
N GLU A 199 -0.28 -17.27 -22.00
CA GLU A 199 -1.07 -16.06 -21.74
C GLU A 199 -1.36 -15.24 -23.00
N ASN A 200 -0.37 -15.10 -23.90
CA ASN A 200 -0.56 -14.37 -25.16
C ASN A 200 -1.55 -15.07 -26.12
N VAL A 201 -1.62 -16.41 -26.07
CA VAL A 201 -2.61 -17.19 -26.85
C VAL A 201 -4.04 -17.01 -26.32
N ARG A 202 -4.23 -16.67 -25.03
CA ARG A 202 -5.57 -16.43 -24.46
C ARG A 202 -6.08 -15.00 -24.65
N ARG A 203 -5.20 -14.05 -25.01
CA ARG A 203 -5.57 -12.65 -25.30
C ARG A 203 -5.90 -12.39 -26.78
N ASN A 204 -5.64 -13.34 -27.67
CA ASN A 204 -6.01 -13.32 -29.08
C ASN A 204 -7.25 -14.19 -29.34
#